data_AF-A0A6J1SVQ3-F1
#
_entry.id   AF-A0A6J1SVQ3-F1
#
_cell.length_a   1.000
_cell.length_b   1.000
_cell.length_c   1.000
_cell.angle_alpha   90.00
_cell.angle_beta   90.00
_cell.angle_gamma   90.00
#
_symmetry.space_group_name_H-M   'P 1'
#
loop_
_entity.id
_entity.type
_entity.pdbx_description
1 polymer ?
#
loop_
_entity_poly.entity_id
_entity_poly.type
_entity_poly.pdbx_seq_one_letter_code
_entity_poly.pdbx_strand_id
1 'polypeptide(L)'
;MTASYSEISMDSLQSPSVDWLPPDVEDSFQRPDRLELRGMDADYLEDLDGTITREGDMVFFVAEDLEAKIKLSSPKTADAPPFTGSRSATPCLHRQALSAPQLSPIDPYILNDLENEARRIASSVDTLTESLAGILRSISALTVDCVEIYRDAVCKTCDAVDSNIKAMYQLMAKCEELSKSMKPIYKLAEDIKEVKRLLDMLESAVNS
;
A
#
# COMPACT_ATOMS: atom_id res chain seq x y z
N MET A 1 14.74 -26.51 32.57
CA MET A 1 13.94 -25.32 32.96
C MET A 1 13.07 -24.96 31.77
N THR A 2 11.77 -25.20 31.88
CA THR A 2 10.76 -24.88 30.87
C THR A 2 9.96 -23.71 31.39
N ALA A 3 10.16 -22.51 30.83
CA ALA A 3 9.38 -21.33 31.18
C ALA A 3 8.21 -21.19 30.20
N SER A 4 6.99 -21.16 30.75
CA SER A 4 5.73 -21.00 30.05
C SER A 4 5.61 -19.62 29.39
N TYR A 5 5.18 -19.58 28.14
CA TYR A 5 4.70 -18.37 27.47
C TYR A 5 3.25 -18.13 27.89
N SER A 6 2.98 -17.05 28.63
CA SER A 6 1.64 -16.51 28.82
C SER A 6 1.72 -15.00 29.04
N GLU A 7 0.88 -14.28 28.29
CA GLU A 7 0.51 -12.86 28.43
C GLU A 7 1.46 -11.81 27.84
N ILE A 8 1.27 -11.52 26.54
CA ILE A 8 1.59 -10.20 25.99
C ILE A 8 0.27 -9.41 26.01
N SER A 9 0.21 -8.41 26.87
CA SER A 9 -0.90 -7.46 26.99
C SER A 9 -0.99 -6.60 25.73
N MET A 10 -2.12 -6.65 25.02
CA MET A 10 -2.41 -5.80 23.85
C MET A 10 -2.97 -4.46 24.33
N ASP A 11 -2.13 -3.56 24.84
CA ASP A 11 -2.59 -2.20 25.18
C ASP A 11 -1.50 -1.12 25.06
N SER A 12 -0.65 -1.22 24.03
CA SER A 12 0.26 -0.14 23.65
C SER A 12 0.62 -0.19 22.16
N LEU A 13 -0.36 0.14 21.31
CA LEU A 13 -0.10 0.66 19.97
C LEU A 13 -0.01 2.19 20.07
N GLN A 14 1.08 2.70 20.63
CA GLN A 14 1.49 4.08 20.37
C GLN A 14 2.34 4.05 19.10
N SER A 15 1.79 4.57 18.00
CA SER A 15 2.48 4.70 16.72
C SER A 15 3.83 5.40 16.90
N PRO A 16 4.92 4.95 16.25
CA PRO A 16 6.16 5.73 16.23
C PRO A 16 5.92 7.00 15.39
N SER A 17 6.20 8.16 15.97
CA SER A 17 6.17 9.45 15.27
C SER A 17 7.24 9.47 14.17
N VAL A 18 6.80 9.70 12.93
CA VAL A 18 7.67 9.80 11.75
C VAL A 18 8.10 11.25 11.60
N ASP A 19 9.12 11.66 12.33
CA ASP A 19 9.67 13.04 12.31
C ASP A 19 10.73 13.27 11.21
N TRP A 20 10.52 12.75 9.98
CA TRP A 20 11.46 13.00 8.87
C TRP A 20 10.81 13.06 7.49
N LEU A 21 9.92 14.02 7.26
CA LEU A 21 9.53 14.45 5.91
C LEU A 21 9.49 16.00 5.79
N PRO A 22 10.00 16.58 4.69
CA PRO A 22 9.90 18.02 4.42
C PRO A 22 8.45 18.46 4.11
N PRO A 23 8.08 19.72 4.38
CA PRO A 23 6.69 20.12 4.63
C PRO A 23 5.81 20.47 3.42
N ASP A 24 6.10 20.01 2.18
CA ASP A 24 5.42 20.54 0.98
C ASP A 24 4.87 19.50 -0.03
N VAL A 25 4.48 18.30 0.40
CA VAL A 25 3.90 17.32 -0.55
C VAL A 25 2.72 16.55 0.04
N GLU A 26 1.65 17.22 0.47
CA GLU A 26 0.42 16.55 0.90
C GLU A 26 -0.79 16.70 -0.03
N ASP A 27 -0.76 17.53 -1.08
CA ASP A 27 -2.01 17.90 -1.77
C ASP A 27 -2.07 17.57 -3.28
N SER A 28 -1.62 16.38 -3.71
CA SER A 28 -1.68 16.05 -5.16
C SER A 28 -2.05 14.62 -5.55
N PHE A 29 -2.43 13.76 -4.60
CA PHE A 29 -2.81 12.38 -4.93
C PHE A 29 -4.16 11.92 -4.34
N GLN A 30 -5.14 12.83 -4.22
CA GLN A 30 -6.53 12.43 -4.01
C GLN A 30 -7.23 12.22 -5.37
N ARG A 31 -7.64 10.98 -5.66
CA ARG A 31 -8.60 10.65 -6.72
C ARG A 31 -9.92 11.41 -6.43
N PRO A 32 -10.50 12.16 -7.37
CA PRO A 32 -11.78 12.82 -7.14
C PRO A 32 -12.89 11.76 -7.11
N ASP A 33 -13.55 11.62 -5.94
CA ASP A 33 -14.63 10.65 -5.71
C ASP A 33 -16.02 11.14 -6.19
N ARG A 34 -16.10 12.31 -6.84
CA ARG A 34 -17.38 12.92 -7.22
C ARG A 34 -17.37 13.51 -8.63
N LEU A 35 -18.38 13.12 -9.40
CA LEU A 35 -18.81 13.84 -10.61
C LEU A 35 -19.75 14.97 -10.17
N GLU A 36 -19.29 16.22 -10.22
CA GLU A 36 -20.19 17.36 -10.01
C GLU A 36 -21.14 17.48 -11.21
N LEU A 37 -22.37 17.00 -11.04
CA LEU A 37 -23.49 17.31 -11.92
C LEU A 37 -23.91 18.77 -11.68
N ARG A 38 -23.14 19.69 -12.25
CA ARG A 38 -23.44 21.11 -12.26
C ARG A 38 -24.67 21.37 -13.14
N GLY A 39 -25.79 21.70 -12.50
CA GLY A 39 -26.90 22.46 -13.11
C GLY A 39 -28.05 21.64 -13.67
N MET A 40 -28.86 21.02 -12.80
CA MET A 40 -30.28 20.85 -13.07
C MET A 40 -31.03 21.70 -12.04
N ASP A 41 -31.64 22.79 -12.51
CA ASP A 41 -32.31 23.78 -11.69
C ASP A 41 -33.43 23.12 -10.88
N ALA A 42 -33.45 23.37 -9.57
CA ALA A 42 -34.41 22.79 -8.62
C ALA A 42 -35.88 23.09 -8.99
N ASP A 43 -36.12 24.18 -9.72
CA ASP A 43 -37.44 24.63 -10.15
C ASP A 43 -38.14 23.64 -11.10
N TYR A 44 -37.38 22.84 -11.87
CA TYR A 44 -37.98 21.85 -12.78
C TYR A 44 -38.49 20.59 -12.06
N LEU A 45 -38.03 20.35 -10.83
CA LEU A 45 -38.41 19.19 -10.02
C LEU A 45 -39.69 19.47 -9.21
N GLU A 46 -39.95 20.71 -8.80
CA GLU A 46 -41.15 21.09 -8.04
C GLU A 46 -42.44 21.06 -8.87
N ASP A 47 -42.35 21.20 -10.20
CA ASP A 47 -43.50 21.12 -11.12
C ASP A 47 -43.89 19.66 -11.49
N LEU A 48 -43.18 18.65 -10.98
CA LEU A 48 -43.54 17.25 -11.22
C LEU A 48 -44.62 16.80 -10.22
N ASP A 49 -45.74 16.33 -10.77
CA ASP A 49 -46.81 15.66 -10.03
C ASP A 49 -46.30 14.32 -9.46
N GLY A 50 -45.76 14.37 -8.24
CA GLY A 50 -45.17 13.25 -7.49
C GLY A 50 -44.35 13.70 -6.27
N THR A 51 -43.89 12.72 -5.47
CA THR A 51 -43.06 12.97 -4.28
C THR A 51 -41.59 12.77 -4.62
N ILE A 52 -40.76 13.77 -4.29
CA ILE A 52 -39.31 13.71 -4.48
C ILE A 52 -38.63 13.57 -3.12
N THR A 53 -37.77 12.57 -2.98
CA THR A 53 -36.90 12.42 -1.81
C THR A 53 -35.44 12.48 -2.23
N ARG A 54 -34.61 13.17 -1.46
CA ARG A 54 -33.18 13.31 -1.74
C ARG A 54 -32.38 12.70 -0.61
N GLU A 55 -31.56 11.72 -0.93
CA GLU A 55 -30.64 11.07 0.01
C GLU A 55 -29.21 11.23 -0.51
N GLY A 56 -28.46 12.15 0.11
CA GLY A 56 -27.14 12.55 -0.36
C GLY A 56 -27.19 13.14 -1.77
N ASP A 57 -26.47 12.52 -2.70
CA ASP A 57 -26.44 12.92 -4.12
C ASP A 57 -27.53 12.23 -4.96
N MET A 58 -28.27 11.28 -4.39
CA MET A 58 -29.29 10.53 -5.11
C MET A 58 -30.67 11.18 -4.95
N VAL A 59 -31.39 11.34 -6.07
CA VAL A 59 -32.76 11.85 -6.11
C VAL A 59 -33.69 10.69 -6.47
N PHE A 60 -34.67 10.45 -5.62
CA PHE A 60 -35.75 9.50 -5.89
C PHE A 60 -37.01 10.28 -6.24
N PHE A 61 -37.72 9.81 -7.26
CA PHE A 61 -39.02 10.36 -7.65
C PHE A 61 -40.06 9.25 -7.63
N VAL A 62 -41.13 9.47 -6.87
CA VAL A 62 -42.30 8.58 -6.80
C VAL A 62 -43.49 9.33 -7.40
N ALA A 63 -43.94 8.91 -8.57
CA ALA A 63 -45.15 9.45 -9.18
C ALA A 63 -46.40 9.07 -8.37
N GLU A 64 -47.39 9.96 -8.29
CA GLU A 64 -48.66 9.69 -7.59
C GLU A 64 -49.46 8.57 -8.28
N ASP A 65 -49.61 8.63 -9.60
CA ASP A 65 -50.17 7.55 -10.42
C ASP A 65 -49.17 7.12 -11.51
N LEU A 66 -48.31 6.17 -11.12
CA LEU A 66 -47.32 5.60 -12.02
C LEU A 66 -47.96 4.88 -13.22
N GLU A 67 -49.15 4.29 -13.05
CA GLU A 67 -49.85 3.58 -14.13
C GLU A 67 -50.32 4.55 -15.21
N ALA A 68 -50.93 5.68 -14.83
CA ALA A 68 -51.34 6.72 -15.77
C ALA A 68 -50.14 7.36 -16.48
N LYS A 69 -49.05 7.65 -15.76
CA LYS A 69 -47.82 8.22 -16.36
C LYS A 69 -47.17 7.25 -17.35
N ILE A 70 -47.18 5.94 -17.07
CA ILE A 70 -46.71 4.90 -18.00
C ILE A 70 -47.63 4.79 -19.23
N LYS A 71 -48.95 4.86 -19.05
CA LYS A 71 -49.91 4.85 -20.16
C LYS A 71 -49.75 6.06 -21.09
N LEU A 72 -49.43 7.24 -20.53
CA LEU A 72 -49.18 8.46 -21.29
C LEU A 72 -47.83 8.44 -22.01
N SER A 73 -46.82 7.80 -21.43
CA SER A 73 -45.48 7.65 -22.03
C SER A 73 -45.40 6.48 -23.03
N SER A 74 -46.40 5.60 -23.03
CA SER A 74 -46.55 4.57 -24.05
C SER A 74 -47.04 5.19 -25.37
N PRO A 75 -46.50 4.77 -26.54
CA PRO A 75 -46.99 5.23 -27.83
C PRO A 75 -48.49 4.96 -27.98
N LYS A 76 -49.31 6.01 -28.10
CA LYS A 76 -50.75 5.89 -28.34
C LYS A 76 -50.96 5.31 -29.74
N THR A 77 -51.17 4.00 -29.84
CA THR A 77 -51.71 3.38 -31.06
C THR A 77 -53.15 3.84 -31.23
N ALA A 78 -53.33 4.94 -31.96
CA ALA A 78 -54.63 5.35 -32.45
C ALA A 78 -55.09 4.35 -33.53
N ASP A 79 -56.22 3.70 -33.27
CA ASP A 79 -57.12 2.99 -34.18
C ASP A 79 -56.47 2.19 -35.33
N ALA A 80 -56.11 0.94 -35.06
CA ALA A 80 -55.96 -0.09 -36.09
C ALA A 80 -57.18 -1.05 -36.04
N PRO A 81 -57.79 -1.40 -37.19
CA PRO A 81 -58.99 -2.22 -37.22
C PRO A 81 -58.68 -3.66 -36.77
N PRO A 82 -59.70 -4.39 -36.26
CA PRO A 82 -59.50 -5.74 -35.76
C PRO A 82 -59.21 -6.70 -36.92
N PHE A 83 -57.95 -7.10 -37.08
CA PHE A 83 -57.61 -8.22 -37.95
C PHE A 83 -57.95 -9.53 -37.24
N THR A 84 -58.98 -10.19 -37.78
CA THR A 84 -59.38 -11.54 -37.42
C THR A 84 -58.31 -12.54 -37.84
N GLY A 85 -57.78 -13.27 -36.86
CA GLY A 85 -57.23 -14.62 -37.06
C GLY A 85 -55.75 -14.70 -37.46
N SER A 86 -54.90 -15.03 -36.50
CA SER A 86 -54.07 -16.25 -36.57
C SER A 86 -53.24 -16.43 -35.31
N ARG A 87 -53.23 -17.68 -34.84
CA ARG A 87 -52.47 -18.16 -33.70
C ARG A 87 -51.08 -18.56 -34.19
N SER A 88 -50.07 -17.71 -34.08
CA SER A 88 -48.67 -18.11 -34.13
C SER A 88 -47.78 -16.98 -33.60
N ALA A 89 -46.96 -17.34 -32.61
CA ALA A 89 -45.73 -16.70 -32.15
C ALA A 89 -45.44 -15.26 -32.65
N THR A 90 -45.46 -14.32 -31.71
CA THR A 90 -44.73 -13.03 -31.71
C THR A 90 -43.95 -12.69 -32.99
N PRO A 91 -44.50 -11.79 -33.82
CA PRO A 91 -43.69 -10.93 -34.66
C PRO A 91 -44.21 -9.49 -34.59
N CYS A 92 -44.41 -8.93 -33.40
CA CYS A 92 -44.86 -7.54 -33.26
C CYS A 92 -43.74 -6.56 -32.89
N LEU A 93 -42.67 -7.00 -32.23
CA LEU A 93 -41.56 -6.07 -31.90
C LEU A 93 -40.72 -5.68 -33.11
N HIS A 94 -40.61 -6.56 -34.11
CA HIS A 94 -39.84 -6.25 -35.32
C HIS A 94 -40.56 -5.25 -36.23
N ARG A 95 -41.90 -5.23 -36.22
CA ARG A 95 -42.67 -4.32 -37.08
C ARG A 95 -42.95 -2.96 -36.43
N GLN A 96 -42.95 -2.87 -35.10
CA GLN A 96 -43.01 -1.58 -34.39
C GLN A 96 -41.67 -0.83 -34.41
N ALA A 97 -40.53 -1.53 -34.49
CA ALA A 97 -39.23 -0.88 -34.70
C ALA A 97 -39.09 -0.22 -36.08
N LEU A 98 -39.85 -0.70 -37.09
CA LEU A 98 -39.88 -0.12 -38.43
C LEU A 98 -40.90 1.03 -38.59
N SER A 99 -41.68 1.31 -37.55
CA SER A 99 -42.59 2.46 -37.47
C SER A 99 -42.18 3.45 -36.37
N ALA A 100 -40.89 3.45 -36.00
CA ALA A 100 -40.28 4.55 -35.27
C ALA A 100 -40.12 5.75 -36.24
N PRO A 101 -40.16 7.00 -35.75
CA PRO A 101 -39.89 8.16 -36.60
C PRO A 101 -38.54 7.92 -37.28
N GLN A 102 -38.48 8.14 -38.60
CA GLN A 102 -37.30 8.00 -39.46
C GLN A 102 -36.05 8.46 -38.70
N LEU A 103 -35.31 7.50 -38.11
CA LEU A 103 -33.98 7.78 -37.60
C LEU A 103 -33.18 8.17 -38.83
N SER A 104 -32.72 9.42 -38.87
CA SER A 104 -31.80 9.92 -39.88
C SER A 104 -30.74 8.86 -40.11
N PRO A 105 -30.44 8.45 -41.37
CA PRO A 105 -29.44 7.44 -41.63
C PRO A 105 -28.13 7.88 -40.96
N ILE A 106 -27.68 7.10 -39.97
CA ILE A 106 -26.44 7.36 -39.24
C ILE A 106 -25.32 7.29 -40.26
N ASP A 107 -24.52 8.35 -40.34
CA ASP A 107 -23.38 8.42 -41.26
C ASP A 107 -22.37 7.32 -40.88
N PRO A 108 -22.10 6.35 -41.77
CA PRO A 108 -21.16 5.26 -41.51
C PRO A 108 -19.72 5.75 -41.27
N TYR A 109 -19.38 6.97 -41.71
CA TYR A 109 -18.06 7.54 -41.50
C TYR A 109 -17.82 7.85 -40.00
N ILE A 110 -18.83 8.36 -39.31
CA ILE A 110 -18.75 8.68 -37.87
C ILE A 110 -18.60 7.41 -37.03
N LEU A 111 -19.28 6.32 -37.40
CA LEU A 111 -19.15 5.02 -36.73
C LEU A 111 -17.74 4.44 -36.91
N ASN A 112 -17.18 4.54 -38.11
CA ASN A 112 -15.82 4.08 -38.39
C ASN A 112 -14.78 4.91 -37.64
N ASP A 113 -14.95 6.23 -37.55
CA ASP A 113 -14.06 7.10 -36.77
C ASP A 113 -14.15 6.79 -35.26
N LEU A 114 -15.35 6.55 -34.74
CA LEU A 114 -15.56 6.11 -33.36
C LEU A 114 -14.92 4.74 -33.10
N GLU A 115 -15.07 3.78 -34.01
CA GLU A 115 -14.43 2.46 -33.90
C GLU A 115 -12.90 2.58 -33.90
N ASN A 116 -12.34 3.42 -34.79
CA ASN A 116 -10.91 3.66 -34.85
C ASN A 116 -10.39 4.33 -33.57
N GLU A 117 -11.11 5.32 -33.02
CA GLU A 117 -10.73 5.96 -31.76
C GLU A 117 -10.84 4.99 -30.59
N ALA A 118 -11.90 4.19 -30.52
CA ALA A 118 -12.06 3.15 -29.52
C ALA A 118 -10.91 2.13 -29.58
N ARG A 119 -10.49 1.72 -30.78
CA ARG A 119 -9.36 0.80 -30.98
C ARG A 119 -8.03 1.43 -30.56
N ARG A 120 -7.82 2.72 -30.84
CA ARG A 120 -6.63 3.47 -30.38
C ARG A 120 -6.58 3.56 -28.86
N ILE A 121 -7.70 3.87 -28.21
CA ILE A 121 -7.79 3.92 -26.74
C ILE A 121 -7.50 2.55 -26.16
N ALA A 122 -8.11 1.48 -26.69
CA ALA A 122 -7.85 0.11 -26.23
C ALA A 122 -6.36 -0.24 -26.30
N SER A 123 -5.70 0.03 -27.44
CA SER A 123 -4.26 -0.20 -27.60
C SER A 123 -3.41 0.65 -26.63
N SER A 124 -3.81 1.88 -26.34
CA SER A 124 -3.14 2.73 -25.36
C SER A 124 -3.26 2.16 -23.94
N VAL A 125 -4.44 1.65 -23.57
CA VAL A 125 -4.69 1.01 -22.26
C VAL A 125 -3.88 -0.27 -22.13
N ASP A 126 -3.81 -1.09 -23.18
CA ASP A 126 -2.98 -2.30 -23.20
C ASP A 126 -1.51 -1.96 -22.96
N THR A 127 -0.99 -0.94 -23.65
CA THR A 127 0.39 -0.48 -23.50
C THR A 127 0.68 0.03 -22.09
N LEU A 128 -0.24 0.83 -21.51
CA LEU A 128 -0.10 1.33 -20.14
C LEU A 128 -0.14 0.21 -19.12
N THR A 129 -1.01 -0.78 -19.31
CA THR A 129 -1.18 -1.92 -18.42
C THR A 129 0.05 -2.82 -18.45
N GLU A 130 0.62 -3.07 -19.63
CA GLU A 130 1.86 -3.83 -19.77
C GLU A 130 3.05 -3.10 -19.13
N SER A 131 3.16 -1.78 -19.35
CA SER A 131 4.18 -0.93 -18.73
C SER A 131 4.08 -0.95 -17.20
N LEU A 132 2.88 -0.75 -16.65
CA LEU A 132 2.62 -0.79 -15.22
C LEU A 132 2.94 -2.16 -14.62
N ALA A 133 2.56 -3.25 -15.30
CA ALA A 133 2.90 -4.60 -14.87
C ALA A 133 4.42 -4.83 -14.85
N GLY A 134 5.15 -4.29 -15.83
CA GLY A 134 6.61 -4.31 -15.87
C GLY A 134 7.24 -3.58 -14.68
N ILE A 135 6.79 -2.36 -14.41
CA ILE A 135 7.27 -1.53 -13.29
C ILE A 135 6.98 -2.23 -11.95
N LEU A 136 5.77 -2.74 -11.75
CA LEU A 136 5.42 -3.45 -10.52
C LEU A 136 6.28 -4.69 -10.30
N ARG A 137 6.52 -5.50 -11.33
CA ARG A 137 7.43 -6.65 -11.24
C ARG A 137 8.85 -6.21 -10.88
N SER A 138 9.34 -5.12 -11.47
CA SER A 138 10.66 -4.56 -11.14
C SER A 138 10.73 -4.08 -9.68
N ILE A 139 9.70 -3.39 -9.18
CA ILE A 139 9.63 -2.96 -7.78
C ILE A 139 9.58 -4.17 -6.85
N SER A 140 8.75 -5.18 -7.16
CA SER A 140 8.70 -6.42 -6.38
C SER A 140 10.06 -7.13 -6.33
N ALA A 141 10.79 -7.20 -7.44
CA ALA A 141 12.14 -7.75 -7.46
C ALA A 141 13.09 -6.96 -6.54
N LEU A 142 13.09 -5.63 -6.65
CA LEU A 142 13.90 -4.77 -5.78
C LEU A 142 13.57 -4.96 -4.29
N THR A 143 12.28 -5.14 -3.94
CA THR A 143 11.91 -5.39 -2.53
C THR A 143 12.41 -6.73 -2.03
N VAL A 144 12.45 -7.77 -2.88
CA VAL A 144 13.05 -9.07 -2.53
C VAL A 144 14.54 -8.89 -2.30
N ASP A 145 15.25 -8.22 -3.21
CA ASP A 145 16.69 -7.96 -3.09
C ASP A 145 17.01 -7.18 -1.79
N CYS A 146 16.20 -6.18 -1.43
CA CYS A 146 16.36 -5.44 -0.18
C CYS A 146 16.27 -6.34 1.06
N VAL A 147 15.29 -7.26 1.09
CA VAL A 147 15.12 -8.21 2.20
C VAL A 147 16.31 -9.18 2.27
N GLU A 148 16.80 -9.64 1.12
CA GLU A 148 17.98 -10.52 1.07
C GLU A 148 19.24 -9.82 1.56
N ILE A 149 19.49 -8.58 1.13
CA ILE A 149 20.62 -7.77 1.61
C ILE A 149 20.52 -7.53 3.12
N TYR A 150 19.32 -7.23 3.63
CA TYR A 150 19.12 -7.04 5.07
C TYR A 150 19.43 -8.31 5.85
N ARG A 151 18.92 -9.47 5.40
CA ARG A 151 19.23 -10.78 5.99
C ARG A 151 20.74 -11.01 6.05
N ASP A 152 21.43 -10.79 4.93
CA ASP A 152 22.87 -11.02 4.83
C ASP A 152 23.68 -10.06 5.71
N ALA A 153 23.25 -8.80 5.81
CA ALA A 153 23.88 -7.81 6.69
C ALA A 153 23.73 -8.18 8.17
N VAL A 154 22.54 -8.65 8.58
CA VAL A 154 22.30 -9.15 9.93
C VAL A 154 23.16 -10.38 10.21
N CYS A 155 23.21 -11.36 9.31
CA CYS A 155 24.05 -12.55 9.47
C CYS A 155 25.54 -12.19 9.62
N LYS A 156 26.07 -11.34 8.75
CA LYS A 156 27.47 -10.86 8.84
C LYS A 156 27.76 -10.14 10.15
N THR A 157 26.80 -9.36 10.65
CA THR A 157 26.92 -8.67 11.94
C THR A 157 26.95 -9.67 13.09
N CYS A 158 26.09 -10.68 13.08
CA CYS A 158 26.09 -11.77 14.06
C CYS A 158 27.43 -12.52 14.05
N ASP A 159 27.97 -12.86 12.88
CA ASP A 159 29.26 -13.53 12.74
C ASP A 159 30.42 -12.66 13.28
N ALA A 160 30.39 -11.35 13.02
CA ALA A 160 31.39 -10.42 13.53
C ALA A 160 31.33 -10.29 15.06
N VAL A 161 30.12 -10.23 15.63
CA VAL A 161 29.91 -10.20 17.08
C VAL A 161 30.34 -11.52 17.73
N ASP A 162 30.03 -12.67 17.14
CA ASP A 162 30.49 -13.98 17.63
C ASP A 162 32.02 -14.08 17.61
N SER A 163 32.66 -13.59 16.53
CA SER A 163 34.11 -13.47 16.46
C SER A 163 34.68 -12.59 17.57
N ASN A 164 34.03 -11.46 17.87
CA ASN A 164 34.42 -10.56 18.96
C ASN A 164 34.31 -11.25 20.33
N ILE A 165 33.21 -11.95 20.60
CA ILE A 165 33.01 -12.71 21.84
C ILE A 165 34.14 -13.72 22.01
N LYS A 166 34.49 -14.47 20.96
CA LYS A 166 35.62 -15.41 20.97
C LYS A 166 36.95 -14.70 21.26
N ALA A 167 37.18 -13.55 20.63
CA ALA A 167 38.39 -12.75 20.86
C ALA A 167 38.48 -12.23 22.31
N MET A 168 37.35 -11.82 22.91
CA MET A 168 37.30 -11.44 24.33
C MET A 168 37.69 -12.59 25.26
N TYR A 169 37.19 -13.81 25.00
CA TYR A 169 37.58 -14.97 25.80
C TYR A 169 39.06 -15.33 25.62
N GLN A 170 39.59 -15.21 24.41
CA GLN A 170 41.03 -15.40 24.16
C GLN A 170 41.87 -14.35 24.89
N LEU A 171 41.46 -13.08 24.87
CA LEU A 171 42.12 -12.00 25.60
C LEU A 171 42.12 -12.28 27.10
N MET A 172 40.99 -12.71 27.65
CA MET A 172 40.86 -13.07 29.07
C MET A 172 41.86 -14.17 29.47
N ALA A 173 41.96 -15.23 28.67
CA ALA A 173 42.92 -16.30 28.89
C ALA A 173 44.38 -15.79 28.85
N LYS A 174 44.69 -14.90 27.90
CA LYS A 174 46.02 -14.30 27.77
C LYS A 174 46.35 -13.35 28.93
N CYS A 175 45.39 -12.59 29.45
CA CYS A 175 45.57 -11.78 30.65
C CYS A 175 45.85 -12.66 31.89
N GLU A 176 45.19 -13.80 32.02
CA GLU A 176 45.44 -14.74 33.12
C GLU A 176 46.85 -15.36 33.01
N GLU A 177 47.26 -15.76 31.81
CA GLU A 177 48.60 -16.26 31.51
C GLU A 177 49.68 -15.22 31.83
N LEU A 178 49.47 -13.97 31.39
CA LEU A 178 50.35 -12.83 31.69
C LEU A 178 50.48 -12.61 33.20
N SER A 179 49.36 -12.59 33.93
CA SER A 179 49.33 -12.42 35.38
C SER A 179 50.12 -13.52 36.10
N LYS A 180 49.99 -14.78 35.66
CA LYS A 180 50.79 -15.90 36.18
C LYS A 180 52.28 -15.70 35.90
N SER A 181 52.64 -15.27 34.68
CA SER A 181 54.03 -15.03 34.27
C SER A 181 54.70 -13.86 35.02
N MET A 182 53.92 -12.89 35.52
CA MET A 182 54.43 -11.76 36.32
C MET A 182 54.79 -12.14 37.76
N LYS A 183 54.29 -13.26 38.32
CA LYS A 183 54.53 -13.63 39.73
C LYS A 183 56.01 -13.63 40.16
N PRO A 184 56.98 -14.14 39.37
CA PRO A 184 58.39 -14.10 39.73
C PRO A 184 58.99 -12.68 39.75
N ILE A 185 58.46 -11.75 38.95
CA ILE A 185 58.95 -10.36 38.91
C ILE A 185 58.75 -9.68 40.26
N TYR A 186 57.63 -9.94 40.94
CA TYR A 186 57.40 -9.42 42.30
C TYR A 186 58.40 -9.96 43.32
N LYS A 187 58.79 -11.24 43.21
CA LYS A 187 59.83 -11.81 44.07
C LYS A 187 61.19 -11.16 43.82
N LEU A 188 61.57 -11.03 42.55
CA LEU A 188 62.80 -10.34 42.16
C LEU A 188 62.84 -8.90 42.67
N ALA A 189 61.71 -8.19 42.68
CA ALA A 189 61.61 -6.85 43.23
C ALA A 189 61.87 -6.80 44.75
N GLU A 190 61.40 -7.80 45.51
CA GLU A 190 61.73 -7.94 46.94
C GLU A 190 63.21 -8.28 47.16
N ASP A 191 63.76 -9.21 46.36
CA ASP A 191 65.18 -9.56 46.43
C ASP A 191 66.08 -8.33 46.20
N ILE A 192 65.73 -7.47 45.24
CA ILE A 192 66.43 -6.21 44.97
C ILE A 192 66.32 -5.24 46.16
N LYS A 193 65.15 -5.13 46.81
CA LYS A 193 64.99 -4.28 47.99
C LYS A 193 65.85 -4.77 49.14
N GLU A 194 65.90 -6.08 49.34
CA GLU A 194 66.72 -6.67 50.41
C GLU A 194 68.21 -6.45 50.15
N VAL A 195 68.67 -6.61 48.90
CA VAL A 195 70.04 -6.28 48.52
C VAL A 195 70.36 -4.81 48.82
N LYS A 196 69.47 -3.87 48.49
CA LYS A 196 69.65 -2.45 48.82
C LYS A 196 69.76 -2.22 50.33
N ARG A 197 68.86 -2.83 51.12
CA ARG A 197 68.87 -2.72 52.60
C ARG A 197 70.18 -3.21 53.21
N LEU A 198 70.69 -4.34 52.71
CA LEU A 198 71.98 -4.88 53.14
C LEU A 198 73.13 -3.94 52.77
N LEU A 199 73.08 -3.32 51.60
CA LEU A 199 74.06 -2.33 51.14
C LEU A 199 74.06 -1.09 52.05
N ASP A 200 72.88 -0.56 52.39
CA ASP A 200 72.74 0.60 53.28
C ASP A 200 73.30 0.33 54.69
N MET A 201 73.05 -0.87 55.23
CA MET A 201 73.64 -1.29 56.51
C MET A 201 75.17 -1.33 56.44
N LEU A 202 75.71 -1.88 55.36
CA LEU A 202 77.16 -2.00 55.16
C LEU A 202 77.82 -0.63 55.02
N GLU A 203 77.19 0.29 54.27
CA GLU A 203 77.63 1.68 54.15
C GLU A 203 77.62 2.39 55.51
N SER A 204 76.55 2.22 56.30
CA SER A 204 76.46 2.81 57.64
C SER A 204 77.54 2.29 58.60
N ALA A 205 77.91 1.00 58.48
CA ALA A 205 78.94 0.38 59.30
C ALA A 205 80.36 0.78 58.90
N VAL A 206 80.59 1.12 57.62
CA VAL A 206 81.88 1.60 57.11
C VAL A 206 82.08 3.10 57.39
N ASN A 207 80.99 3.88 57.40
CA ASN A 207 81.02 5.32 57.71
C ASN A 207 80.90 5.66 59.21
N SER A 208 80.77 4.65 60.09
CA SER A 208 80.80 4.77 61.55
C SER A 208 82.20 4.49 62.11
#